data_AF-S4PB18-F1
#
_entry.id   AF-S4PB18-F1
#
_cell.length_a   1.000
_cell.length_b   1.000
_cell.length_c   1.000
_cell.angle_alpha   90.00
_cell.angle_beta   90.00
_cell.angle_gamma   90.00
#
_symmetry.space_group_name_H-M   'P 1'
#
loop_
_entity.id
_entity.type
_entity.pdbx_description
1 polymer ?
#
loop_
_entity_poly.entity_id
_entity_poly.type
_entity_poly.pdbx_seq_one_letter_code
_entity_poly.pdbx_strand_id
1 'polypeptide(L)'
;MTCMNAFDHNNCLKRYDKVEEMLRVFYDVRLKYYARRKDYLEGQLQAEADKLTNQARFIVEKCDKGLVVENKKRKVMVEELIKRGYAPDPIADWKKRASKLQGLDVLDEEAEESEDEPEPEQEKGKPVDPEKAFQQLKEVKKFNYLLGMSMWMLTKEKKDDLLKQRDQKLSELNILKAKSPPMLWREDLDAFLIKLDEVEEKERQDEASVNKKGSKALAANKKNRKSLMDIIPSENGRRVEPKISEDLIKRIQAA
;
A
#
# COMPACT_ATOMS: atom_id res chain seq x y z
N MET A 1 -14.44 38.92 8.71
CA MET A 1 -13.19 38.21 9.08
C MET A 1 -13.35 36.75 8.70
N THR A 2 -12.59 36.26 7.73
CA THR A 2 -12.55 34.84 7.34
C THR A 2 -11.65 34.11 8.35
N CYS A 3 -12.21 33.20 9.15
CA CYS A 3 -11.41 32.34 10.03
C CYS A 3 -11.17 30.98 9.35
N MET A 4 -9.92 30.58 9.17
CA MET A 4 -9.57 29.23 8.73
C MET A 4 -9.27 28.39 9.96
N ASN A 5 -10.25 27.61 10.41
CA ASN A 5 -10.09 26.70 11.55
C ASN A 5 -10.07 25.25 11.03
N ALA A 6 -9.07 24.47 11.44
CA ALA A 6 -8.97 23.06 11.11
C ALA A 6 -8.32 22.29 12.27
N PHE A 7 -8.58 20.99 12.35
CA PHE A 7 -7.86 20.11 13.26
C PHE A 7 -6.44 19.87 12.73
N ASP A 8 -5.46 19.91 13.63
CA ASP A 8 -4.09 19.51 13.31
C ASP A 8 -3.93 17.96 13.36
N HIS A 9 -2.71 17.49 13.12
CA HIS A 9 -2.38 16.06 13.15
C HIS A 9 -2.53 15.40 14.54
N ASN A 10 -2.67 16.20 15.60
CA ASN A 10 -2.95 15.74 16.97
C ASN A 10 -4.43 15.84 17.32
N ASN A 11 -5.31 16.06 16.33
CA ASN A 11 -6.75 16.28 16.50
C ASN A 11 -7.07 17.50 17.38
N CYS A 12 -6.17 18.47 17.45
CA CYS A 12 -6.38 19.72 18.20
C CYS A 12 -6.89 20.80 17.26
N LEU A 13 -7.96 21.51 17.67
CA LEU A 13 -8.53 22.59 16.87
C LEU A 13 -7.58 23.78 16.83
N LYS A 14 -7.16 24.18 15.64
CA LYS A 14 -6.22 25.29 15.44
C LYS A 14 -6.79 26.30 14.44
N ARG A 15 -6.61 27.59 14.77
CA ARG A 15 -6.84 28.68 13.82
C ARG A 15 -5.57 28.94 13.03
N TYR A 16 -5.72 29.06 11.72
CA TYR A 16 -4.66 29.42 10.78
C TYR A 16 -4.95 30.81 10.25
N ASP A 17 -3.97 31.71 10.34
CA ASP A 17 -4.14 33.08 9.87
C ASP A 17 -3.80 33.18 8.36
N LYS A 18 -2.96 32.27 7.86
CA LYS A 18 -2.50 32.19 6.48
C LYS A 18 -2.55 30.76 5.93
N VAL A 19 -2.80 30.60 4.63
CA VAL A 19 -2.85 29.28 3.97
C VAL A 19 -1.49 28.59 3.99
N GLU A 20 -0.42 29.37 3.92
CA GLU A 20 0.96 28.90 3.96
C GLU A 20 1.31 28.20 5.28
N GLU A 21 0.67 28.59 6.39
CA GLU A 21 0.85 27.91 7.69
C GLU A 21 0.27 26.50 7.66
N MET A 22 -0.91 26.35 7.06
CA MET A 22 -1.56 25.04 6.87
C MET A 22 -0.71 24.15 5.95
N LEU A 23 -0.17 24.72 4.87
CA LEU A 23 0.68 24.00 3.94
C LEU A 23 1.98 23.52 4.58
N ARG A 24 2.61 24.32 5.45
CA ARG A 24 3.81 23.93 6.21
C ARG A 24 3.53 22.76 7.15
N VAL A 25 2.44 22.83 7.92
CA VAL A 25 2.03 21.73 8.81
C VAL A 25 1.76 20.46 8.01
N PHE A 26 1.05 20.57 6.89
CA PHE A 26 0.81 19.45 5.99
C PHE A 26 2.12 18.85 5.46
N TYR A 27 3.05 19.68 5.01
CA TYR A 27 4.33 19.25 4.45
C TYR A 27 5.13 18.41 5.44
N ASP A 28 5.25 18.87 6.69
CA ASP A 28 6.00 18.17 7.74
C ASP A 28 5.40 16.81 8.07
N VAL A 29 4.06 16.74 8.18
CA VAL A 29 3.35 15.48 8.41
C VAL A 29 3.53 14.56 7.22
N ARG A 30 3.33 15.06 5.99
CA ARG A 30 3.41 14.26 4.78
C ARG A 30 4.79 13.65 4.60
N LEU A 31 5.86 14.41 4.82
CA LEU A 31 7.23 13.91 4.70
C LEU A 31 7.56 12.83 5.74
N LYS A 32 7.10 12.99 7.00
CA LYS A 32 7.22 11.95 8.04
C LYS A 32 6.52 10.65 7.63
N TYR A 33 5.34 10.76 7.00
CA TYR A 33 4.60 9.58 6.53
C TYR A 33 5.26 8.92 5.30
N TYR A 34 5.94 9.68 4.44
CA TYR A 34 6.76 9.10 3.38
C TYR A 34 7.97 8.34 3.94
N ALA A 35 8.60 8.82 5.01
CA ALA A 35 9.65 8.07 5.70
C ALA A 35 9.09 6.75 6.25
N ARG A 36 7.97 6.79 6.99
CA ARG A 36 7.29 5.57 7.49
C ARG A 36 6.91 4.60 6.37
N ARG A 37 6.40 5.11 5.25
CA ARG A 37 6.07 4.31 4.06
C ARG A 37 7.32 3.65 3.50
N LYS A 38 8.43 4.39 3.40
CA LYS A 38 9.70 3.85 2.91
C LYS A 38 10.18 2.70 3.79
N ASP A 39 10.23 2.90 5.10
CA ASP A 39 10.67 1.88 6.06
C ASP A 39 9.81 0.61 5.98
N TYR A 40 8.49 0.78 5.83
CA TYR A 40 7.57 -0.34 5.64
C TYR A 40 7.85 -1.10 4.34
N LEU A 41 7.97 -0.39 3.21
CA LEU A 41 8.24 -0.99 1.90
C LEU A 41 9.60 -1.69 1.87
N GLU A 42 10.62 -1.10 2.48
CA GLU A 42 11.94 -1.72 2.61
C GLU A 42 11.86 -3.00 3.45
N GLY A 43 11.16 -2.97 4.58
CA GLY A 43 10.95 -4.16 5.41
C GLY A 43 10.22 -5.28 4.68
N GLN A 44 9.18 -4.94 3.91
CA GLN A 44 8.42 -5.90 3.11
C GLN A 44 9.30 -6.53 2.02
N LEU A 45 9.97 -5.71 1.21
CA LEU A 45 10.83 -6.19 0.13
C LEU A 45 12.03 -6.97 0.66
N GLN A 46 12.59 -6.59 1.81
CA GLN A 46 13.66 -7.33 2.46
C GLN A 46 13.17 -8.73 2.86
N ALA A 47 12.00 -8.85 3.47
CA ALA A 47 11.43 -10.15 3.84
C ALA A 47 11.14 -11.03 2.61
N GLU A 48 10.62 -10.45 1.52
CA GLU A 48 10.42 -11.16 0.25
C GLU A 48 11.75 -11.64 -0.35
N ALA A 49 12.76 -10.77 -0.38
CA ALA A 49 14.09 -11.09 -0.89
C ALA A 49 14.80 -12.16 -0.05
N ASP A 50 14.70 -12.09 1.27
CA ASP A 50 15.28 -13.07 2.20
C ASP A 50 14.62 -14.44 2.04
N LYS A 51 13.29 -14.48 1.85
CA LYS A 51 12.56 -15.72 1.58
C LYS A 51 13.05 -16.39 0.29
N LEU A 52 13.11 -15.64 -0.81
CA LEU A 52 13.60 -16.14 -2.09
C LEU A 52 15.08 -16.54 -2.02
N THR A 53 15.88 -15.81 -1.24
CA THR A 53 17.30 -16.13 -1.03
C THR A 53 17.47 -17.46 -0.31
N ASN A 54 16.71 -17.70 0.76
CA ASN A 54 16.71 -18.98 1.47
C ASN A 54 16.17 -20.13 0.60
N GLN A 55 15.10 -19.90 -0.16
CA GLN A 55 14.56 -20.88 -1.10
C GLN A 55 15.57 -21.24 -2.19
N ALA A 56 16.19 -20.24 -2.82
CA ALA A 56 17.21 -20.44 -3.84
C ALA A 56 18.42 -21.21 -3.27
N ARG A 57 18.89 -20.83 -2.08
CA ARG A 57 19.99 -21.52 -1.38
C ARG A 57 19.64 -22.99 -1.13
N PHE A 58 18.43 -23.26 -0.63
CA PHE A 58 17.96 -24.62 -0.35
C PHE A 58 17.92 -25.48 -1.61
N ILE A 59 17.36 -24.96 -2.71
CA ILE A 59 17.28 -25.68 -4.00
C ILE A 59 18.68 -25.93 -4.57
N VAL A 60 19.57 -24.93 -4.54
CA VAL A 60 20.96 -25.08 -5.00
C VAL A 60 21.68 -26.15 -4.18
N GLU A 61 21.66 -26.07 -2.84
CA GLU A 61 22.30 -27.07 -1.97
C GLU A 61 21.70 -28.47 -2.17
N LYS A 62 20.40 -28.58 -2.46
CA LYS A 62 19.74 -29.87 -2.74
C LYS A 62 20.18 -30.46 -4.08
N CYS A 63 20.25 -29.65 -5.14
CA CYS A 63 20.71 -30.06 -6.46
C CYS A 63 22.20 -30.46 -6.44
N ASP A 64 23.01 -29.73 -5.69
CA ASP A 64 24.46 -29.95 -5.59
C ASP A 64 24.83 -31.06 -4.59
N LYS A 65 23.82 -31.77 -4.05
CA LYS A 65 23.93 -32.84 -3.04
C LYS A 65 24.55 -32.41 -1.70
N GLY A 66 24.68 -31.10 -1.46
CA GLY A 66 25.13 -30.52 -0.20
C GLY A 66 24.10 -30.65 0.93
N LEU A 67 22.82 -30.81 0.58
CA LEU A 67 21.72 -31.05 1.52
C LEU A 67 20.93 -32.30 1.10
N VAL A 68 20.88 -33.30 1.98
CA VAL A 68 20.09 -34.53 1.77
C VAL A 68 18.82 -34.44 2.59
N VAL A 69 17.67 -34.56 1.91
CA VAL A 69 16.32 -34.51 2.52
C VAL A 69 15.65 -35.88 2.46
N GLU A 70 16.10 -36.77 1.55
CA GLU A 70 15.54 -38.11 1.38
C GLU A 70 15.65 -38.93 2.67
N ASN A 71 14.55 -39.61 3.02
CA ASN A 71 14.45 -40.56 4.13
C ASN A 71 14.87 -40.00 5.52
N LYS A 72 14.73 -38.69 5.75
CA LYS A 72 14.96 -38.07 7.05
C LYS A 72 13.65 -37.71 7.74
N LYS A 73 13.60 -37.91 9.06
CA LYS A 73 12.50 -37.40 9.89
C LYS A 73 12.45 -35.88 9.79
N ARG A 74 11.26 -35.31 9.63
CA ARG A 74 11.07 -33.85 9.49
C ARG A 74 11.69 -33.05 10.64
N LYS A 75 11.62 -33.54 11.88
CA LYS A 75 12.23 -32.87 13.04
C LYS A 75 13.75 -32.70 12.87
N VAL A 76 14.42 -33.78 12.46
CA VAL A 76 15.86 -33.78 12.17
C VAL A 76 16.19 -32.86 10.99
N MET A 77 15.30 -32.77 9.99
CA MET A 77 15.45 -31.82 8.90
C MET A 77 15.38 -30.37 9.37
N VAL A 78 14.46 -30.03 10.26
CA VAL A 78 14.36 -28.68 10.84
C VAL A 78 15.61 -28.36 11.66
N GLU A 79 16.07 -29.28 12.52
CA GLU A 79 17.30 -29.11 13.30
C GLU A 79 18.54 -28.89 12.42
N GLU A 80 18.66 -29.62 11.31
CA GLU A 80 19.75 -29.44 10.34
C GLU A 80 19.66 -28.09 9.62
N LEU A 81 18.46 -27.62 9.27
CA LEU A 81 18.26 -26.29 8.67
C LEU A 81 18.66 -25.17 9.64
N ILE A 82 18.28 -25.29 10.91
CA ILE A 82 18.69 -24.36 11.98
C ILE A 82 20.21 -24.36 12.13
N LYS A 83 20.83 -25.56 12.20
CA LYS A 83 22.29 -25.71 12.31
C LYS A 83 23.06 -25.08 11.14
N ARG A 84 22.46 -25.09 9.94
CA ARG A 84 23.01 -24.46 8.73
C ARG A 84 22.71 -22.96 8.60
N GLY A 85 21.98 -22.39 9.54
CA GLY A 85 21.64 -20.98 9.57
C GLY A 85 20.58 -20.57 8.53
N TYR A 86 19.64 -21.46 8.19
CA TYR A 86 18.45 -21.04 7.44
C TYR A 86 17.54 -20.22 8.36
N ALA A 87 17.02 -19.10 7.84
CA ALA A 87 16.07 -18.29 8.60
C ALA A 87 14.69 -18.97 8.68
N PRO A 88 13.95 -18.81 9.79
CA PRO A 88 12.49 -18.96 9.82
C PRO A 88 11.81 -18.12 8.73
N ASP A 89 10.57 -18.45 8.30
CA ASP A 89 9.89 -17.74 7.20
C ASP A 89 9.93 -16.21 7.39
N PRO A 90 10.77 -15.50 6.60
CA PRO A 90 11.01 -14.07 6.84
C PRO A 90 9.76 -13.22 6.65
N ILE A 91 8.84 -13.65 5.77
CA ILE A 91 7.59 -12.94 5.51
C ILE A 91 6.63 -13.08 6.67
N ALA A 92 6.52 -14.29 7.26
CA ALA A 92 5.66 -14.50 8.41
C ALA A 92 6.14 -13.68 9.62
N ASP A 93 7.46 -13.68 9.87
CA ASP A 93 8.06 -12.91 10.95
C ASP A 93 7.95 -11.39 10.73
N TRP A 94 8.09 -10.93 9.48
CA TRP A 94 7.86 -9.51 9.16
C TRP A 94 6.41 -9.10 9.33
N LYS A 95 5.44 -9.90 8.87
CA LYS A 95 4.00 -9.61 9.04
C LYS A 95 3.62 -9.50 10.52
N LYS A 96 4.08 -10.43 11.37
CA LYS A 96 3.85 -10.37 12.82
C LYS A 96 4.38 -9.07 13.43
N ARG A 97 5.60 -8.68 13.07
CA ARG A 97 6.20 -7.41 13.53
C ARG A 97 5.46 -6.18 12.99
N ALA A 98 5.04 -6.22 11.73
CA ALA A 98 4.32 -5.12 11.08
C ALA A 98 2.93 -4.90 11.71
N SER A 99 2.16 -5.96 11.96
CA SER A 99 0.87 -5.89 12.65
C SER A 99 1.02 -5.30 14.06
N LYS A 100 2.02 -5.77 14.81
CA LYS A 100 2.35 -5.22 16.14
C LYS A 100 2.71 -3.73 16.10
N LEU A 101 3.46 -3.30 15.09
CA LEU A 101 3.87 -1.90 14.93
C LEU A 101 2.71 -0.98 14.55
N GLN A 102 1.71 -1.50 13.82
CA GLN A 102 0.52 -0.74 13.43
C GLN A 102 -0.55 -0.66 14.52
N GLY A 103 -0.32 -1.29 15.70
CA GLY A 103 -1.32 -1.35 16.77
C GLY A 103 -2.59 -2.11 16.37
N LEU A 104 -2.54 -2.83 15.25
CA LEU A 104 -3.57 -3.76 14.83
C LEU A 104 -3.23 -5.09 15.48
N ASP A 105 -3.65 -5.24 16.73
CA ASP A 105 -3.73 -6.56 17.37
C ASP A 105 -4.75 -7.34 16.54
N VAL A 106 -4.26 -8.06 15.53
CA VAL A 106 -5.01 -9.18 15.00
C VAL A 106 -5.08 -10.12 16.19
N LEU A 107 -6.27 -10.25 16.76
CA LEU A 107 -6.71 -11.44 17.49
C LEU A 107 -6.52 -12.61 16.53
N ASP A 108 -5.26 -13.01 16.33
CA ASP A 108 -4.94 -14.29 15.78
C ASP A 108 -5.32 -15.24 16.91
N GLU A 109 -6.41 -15.96 16.73
CA GLU A 109 -6.87 -17.06 17.61
C GLU A 109 -5.79 -18.18 17.76
N GLU A 110 -4.53 -17.96 17.34
CA GLU A 110 -3.39 -18.86 17.56
C GLU A 110 -2.35 -18.30 18.57
N ALA A 111 -2.62 -17.18 19.27
CA ALA A 111 -1.66 -16.54 20.18
C ALA A 111 -1.94 -16.69 21.69
N GLU A 112 -2.88 -17.55 22.10
CA GLU A 112 -2.89 -18.08 23.48
C GLU A 112 -2.28 -19.49 23.50
N GLU A 113 -0.96 -19.56 23.66
CA GLU A 113 -0.35 -20.65 24.40
C GLU A 113 0.92 -20.11 25.05
N SER A 114 0.77 -19.87 26.35
CA SER A 114 1.72 -19.33 27.31
C SER A 114 3.14 -19.89 27.19
N GLU A 115 4.12 -19.03 27.43
CA GLU A 115 5.56 -19.33 27.45
C GLU A 115 6.04 -20.14 28.66
N ASP A 116 5.15 -20.63 29.52
CA ASP A 116 5.54 -21.46 30.67
C ASP A 116 4.34 -22.30 31.13
N GLU A 117 4.36 -23.61 30.89
CA GLU A 117 4.01 -24.69 31.83
C GLU A 117 3.93 -26.08 31.12
N PRO A 118 4.06 -27.20 31.86
CA PRO A 118 5.01 -28.28 31.61
C PRO A 118 4.49 -29.41 30.70
N GLU A 119 5.26 -30.49 30.61
CA GLU A 119 5.02 -31.73 29.84
C GLU A 119 3.53 -32.09 29.59
N PRO A 120 3.21 -32.67 28.41
CA PRO A 120 1.83 -32.89 28.01
C PRO A 120 1.17 -33.96 28.90
N GLU A 121 0.25 -33.53 29.77
CA GLU A 121 -0.76 -34.41 30.32
C GLU A 121 -1.75 -34.79 29.21
N GLN A 122 -1.98 -36.10 29.09
CA GLN A 122 -2.81 -36.71 28.07
C GLN A 122 -4.30 -36.44 28.31
N GLU A 123 -4.88 -35.44 27.66
CA GLU A 123 -6.33 -35.41 27.46
C GLU A 123 -6.73 -36.26 26.25
N LYS A 124 -7.31 -37.43 26.57
CA LYS A 124 -7.90 -38.38 25.63
C LYS A 124 -9.15 -37.78 24.97
N GLY A 125 -9.24 -37.79 23.63
CA GLY A 125 -10.56 -37.61 23.03
C GLY A 125 -10.72 -37.42 21.52
N LYS A 126 -9.68 -37.09 20.75
CA LYS A 126 -9.73 -37.13 19.27
C LYS A 126 -8.42 -37.66 18.73
N PRO A 127 -8.40 -38.61 17.78
CA PRO A 127 -7.17 -38.96 17.09
C PRO A 127 -6.79 -37.76 16.23
N VAL A 128 -6.00 -36.85 16.79
CA VAL A 128 -5.28 -35.88 15.98
C VAL A 128 -4.32 -36.71 15.15
N ASP A 129 -4.53 -36.69 13.84
CA ASP A 129 -3.64 -37.31 12.87
C ASP A 129 -2.19 -36.95 13.26
N PRO A 130 -1.31 -37.93 13.54
CA PRO A 130 0.06 -37.67 13.98
C PRO A 130 0.79 -36.70 13.03
N GLU A 131 0.41 -36.72 11.75
CA GLU A 131 0.88 -35.83 10.69
C GLU A 131 0.49 -34.36 10.96
N LYS A 132 -0.78 -34.12 11.33
CA LYS A 132 -1.32 -32.79 11.61
C LYS A 132 -0.78 -32.20 12.91
N ALA A 133 -0.68 -33.01 13.97
CA ALA A 133 -0.05 -32.57 15.21
C ALA A 133 1.42 -32.19 14.97
N PHE A 134 2.13 -32.95 14.13
CA PHE A 134 3.52 -32.66 13.79
C PHE A 134 3.69 -31.37 12.95
N GLN A 135 2.79 -31.13 11.99
CA GLN A 135 2.74 -29.88 11.22
C GLN A 135 2.36 -28.66 12.07
N GLN A 136 1.76 -28.86 13.24
CA GLN A 136 1.40 -27.77 14.14
C GLN A 136 2.55 -27.31 15.05
N LEU A 137 3.65 -28.07 15.17
CA LEU A 137 4.81 -27.62 15.94
C LEU A 137 5.34 -26.27 15.43
N LYS A 138 5.51 -25.31 16.34
CA LYS A 138 5.96 -23.93 16.05
C LYS A 138 7.22 -23.91 15.18
N GLU A 139 8.21 -24.75 15.47
CA GLU A 139 9.45 -24.86 14.69
C GLU A 139 9.24 -25.44 13.29
N VAL A 140 8.36 -26.42 13.13
CA VAL A 140 8.07 -27.03 11.82
C VAL A 140 7.31 -26.06 10.92
N LYS A 141 6.34 -25.32 11.47
CA LYS A 141 5.60 -24.27 10.76
C LYS A 141 6.55 -23.21 10.16
N LYS A 142 7.58 -22.79 10.91
CA LYS A 142 8.55 -21.77 10.50
C LYS A 142 9.38 -22.14 9.25
N PHE A 143 9.68 -23.41 9.02
CA PHE A 143 10.49 -23.86 7.88
C PHE A 143 9.67 -24.49 6.74
N ASN A 144 8.35 -24.48 6.86
CA ASN A 144 7.46 -25.08 5.86
C ASN A 144 7.60 -24.43 4.47
N TYR A 145 7.98 -23.16 4.40
CA TYR A 145 8.23 -22.46 3.13
C TYR A 145 9.40 -23.03 2.31
N LEU A 146 10.27 -23.83 2.94
CA LEU A 146 11.35 -24.58 2.29
C LEU A 146 10.96 -26.04 2.07
N LEU A 147 10.49 -26.71 3.12
CA LEU A 147 10.21 -28.15 3.11
C LEU A 147 8.93 -28.52 2.34
N GLY A 148 7.99 -27.58 2.23
CA GLY A 148 6.72 -27.75 1.49
C GLY A 148 6.84 -27.40 0.00
N MET A 149 8.04 -27.10 -0.51
CA MET A 149 8.23 -26.82 -1.93
C MET A 149 8.01 -28.07 -2.79
N SER A 150 7.43 -27.88 -3.97
CA SER A 150 7.21 -28.98 -4.92
C SER A 150 8.52 -29.55 -5.46
N MET A 151 8.58 -30.85 -5.72
CA MET A 151 9.73 -31.50 -6.38
C MET A 151 10.06 -30.89 -7.75
N TRP A 152 9.08 -30.27 -8.43
CA TRP A 152 9.30 -29.54 -9.68
C TRP A 152 10.26 -28.35 -9.51
N MET A 153 10.44 -27.82 -8.30
CA MET A 153 11.41 -26.74 -8.04
C MET A 153 12.86 -27.19 -8.20
N LEU A 154 13.12 -28.50 -8.25
CA LEU A 154 14.44 -29.08 -8.49
C LEU A 154 14.77 -29.21 -9.98
N THR A 155 13.83 -28.94 -10.88
CA THR A 155 14.14 -28.89 -12.32
C THR A 155 15.04 -27.69 -12.62
N LYS A 156 15.85 -27.81 -13.66
CA LYS A 156 16.79 -26.75 -14.06
C LYS A 156 16.06 -25.42 -14.34
N GLU A 157 14.96 -25.49 -15.08
CA GLU A 157 14.13 -24.31 -15.42
C GLU A 157 13.62 -23.60 -14.17
N LYS A 158 13.07 -24.35 -13.20
CA LYS A 158 12.53 -23.75 -11.97
C LYS A 158 13.61 -23.25 -11.03
N LYS A 159 14.76 -23.91 -10.96
CA LYS A 159 15.94 -23.40 -10.24
C LYS A 159 16.40 -22.06 -10.83
N ASP A 160 16.55 -21.98 -12.14
CA ASP A 160 17.02 -20.77 -12.83
C ASP A 160 16.00 -19.64 -12.71
N ASP A 161 14.70 -19.93 -12.84
CA ASP A 161 13.60 -18.99 -12.58
C ASP A 161 13.63 -18.44 -11.14
N LEU A 162 13.85 -19.30 -10.15
CA LEU A 162 13.89 -18.92 -8.73
C LEU A 162 15.09 -18.00 -8.44
N LEU A 163 16.26 -18.31 -9.03
CA LEU A 163 17.44 -17.46 -8.93
C LEU A 163 17.20 -16.09 -9.58
N LYS A 164 16.56 -16.06 -10.74
CA LYS A 164 16.17 -14.81 -11.40
C LYS A 164 15.20 -13.98 -10.55
N GLN A 165 14.20 -14.62 -9.94
CA GLN A 165 13.26 -13.93 -9.05
C GLN A 165 13.95 -13.35 -7.82
N ARG A 166 14.88 -14.10 -7.21
CA ARG A 166 15.70 -13.61 -6.09
C ARG A 166 16.47 -12.36 -6.51
N ASP A 167 17.18 -12.41 -7.63
CA ASP A 167 18.04 -11.32 -8.09
C ASP A 167 17.21 -10.08 -8.47
N GLN A 168 16.04 -10.29 -9.09
CA GLN A 168 15.08 -9.23 -9.35
C GLN A 168 14.62 -8.57 -8.04
N LYS A 169 14.21 -9.35 -7.03
CA LYS A 169 13.78 -8.78 -5.73
C LYS A 169 14.89 -8.06 -4.98
N LEU A 170 16.11 -8.57 -5.03
CA LEU A 170 17.28 -7.87 -4.48
C LEU A 170 17.54 -6.54 -5.22
N SER A 171 17.39 -6.53 -6.54
CA SER A 171 17.53 -5.29 -7.32
C SER A 171 16.44 -4.26 -6.99
N GLU A 172 15.17 -4.69 -6.87
CA GLU A 172 14.04 -3.84 -6.46
C GLU A 172 14.29 -3.23 -5.08
N LEU A 173 14.77 -4.05 -4.13
CA LEU A 173 15.12 -3.61 -2.79
C LEU A 173 16.26 -2.56 -2.79
N ASN A 174 17.31 -2.79 -3.59
CA ASN A 174 18.42 -1.85 -3.70
C ASN A 174 17.99 -0.51 -4.31
N ILE A 175 17.12 -0.56 -5.34
CA ILE A 175 16.53 0.63 -5.95
C ILE A 175 15.72 1.40 -4.91
N LEU A 176 14.89 0.72 -4.11
CA LEU A 176 14.10 1.38 -3.07
C LEU A 176 14.97 2.00 -1.98
N LYS A 177 16.02 1.29 -1.53
CA LYS A 177 16.97 1.78 -0.53
C LYS A 177 17.70 3.04 -1.00
N ALA A 178 18.02 3.11 -2.29
CA ALA A 178 18.65 4.28 -2.91
C ALA A 178 17.71 5.50 -3.00
N LYS A 179 16.39 5.30 -3.05
CA LYS A 179 15.43 6.41 -3.07
C LYS A 179 15.37 7.10 -1.71
N SER A 180 15.17 8.41 -1.70
CA SER A 180 14.90 9.17 -0.47
C SER A 180 13.40 9.39 -0.30
N PRO A 181 12.88 9.63 0.93
CA PRO A 181 11.47 9.94 1.14
C PRO A 181 10.96 11.13 0.31
N PRO A 182 11.72 12.24 0.12
CA PRO A 182 11.32 13.30 -0.79
C PRO A 182 11.25 12.86 -2.26
N MET A 183 12.12 11.96 -2.72
CA MET A 183 12.06 11.43 -4.09
C MET A 183 10.80 10.60 -4.31
N LEU A 184 10.45 9.73 -3.37
CA LEU A 184 9.19 8.97 -3.43
C LEU A 184 7.97 9.89 -3.52
N TRP A 185 8.01 11.00 -2.79
CA TRP A 185 6.93 11.98 -2.88
C TRP A 185 6.88 12.67 -4.25
N ARG A 186 8.03 13.06 -4.82
CA ARG A 186 8.07 13.64 -6.16
C ARG A 186 7.56 12.68 -7.22
N GLU A 187 7.97 11.41 -7.18
CA GLU A 187 7.47 10.37 -8.09
C GLU A 187 5.94 10.23 -8.03
N ASP A 188 5.36 10.24 -6.82
CA ASP A 188 3.90 10.20 -6.65
C ASP A 188 3.22 11.47 -7.21
N LEU A 189 3.83 12.65 -7.04
CA LEU A 189 3.30 13.91 -7.56
C LEU A 189 3.37 13.95 -9.09
N ASP A 190 4.46 13.49 -9.69
CA ASP A 190 4.61 13.40 -11.13
C ASP A 190 3.58 12.44 -11.73
N ALA A 191 3.39 11.28 -11.09
CA ALA A 191 2.36 10.33 -11.48
C ALA A 191 0.94 10.91 -11.34
N PHE A 192 0.70 11.69 -10.27
CA PHE A 192 -0.56 12.40 -10.07
C PHE A 192 -0.81 13.45 -11.15
N LEU A 193 0.18 14.27 -11.50
CA LEU A 193 0.05 15.31 -12.53
C LEU A 193 -0.27 14.71 -13.91
N ILE A 194 0.41 13.63 -14.29
CA ILE A 194 0.11 12.92 -15.55
C ILE A 194 -1.36 12.47 -15.59
N LYS A 195 -1.86 11.90 -14.49
CA LYS A 195 -3.26 11.47 -14.40
C LYS A 195 -4.24 12.62 -14.32
N LEU A 196 -3.86 13.73 -13.71
CA LEU A 196 -4.67 14.94 -13.68
C LEU A 196 -4.86 15.49 -15.09
N ASP A 197 -3.76 15.63 -15.86
CA ASP A 197 -3.80 16.11 -17.25
C ASP A 197 -4.68 15.21 -18.15
N GLU A 198 -4.56 13.88 -18.00
CA GLU A 198 -5.41 12.92 -18.72
C GLU A 198 -6.90 13.11 -18.42
N VAL A 199 -7.25 13.35 -17.15
CA VAL A 199 -8.65 13.53 -16.72
C VAL A 199 -9.19 14.87 -17.20
N GLU A 200 -8.44 15.96 -17.03
CA GLU A 200 -8.85 17.29 -17.47
C GLU A 200 -9.04 17.36 -18.99
N GLU A 201 -8.19 16.68 -19.77
CA GLU A 201 -8.35 16.61 -21.22
C GLU A 201 -9.62 15.83 -21.60
N LYS A 202 -9.91 14.75 -20.88
CA LYS A 202 -11.15 13.99 -21.09
C LYS A 202 -12.39 14.83 -20.78
N GLU A 203 -12.37 15.60 -19.69
CA GLU A 203 -13.46 16.50 -19.33
C GLU A 203 -13.68 17.58 -20.40
N ARG A 204 -12.61 18.20 -20.92
CA ARG A 204 -12.69 19.14 -22.05
C ARG A 204 -13.30 18.51 -23.30
N GLN A 205 -12.93 17.28 -23.62
CA GLN A 205 -13.48 16.54 -24.76
C GLN A 205 -14.96 16.22 -24.56
N ASP A 206 -15.35 15.82 -23.35
CA ASP A 206 -16.73 15.51 -22.99
C ASP A 206 -17.61 16.77 -23.07
N GLU A 207 -17.17 17.91 -22.52
CA GLU A 207 -17.85 19.21 -22.64
C GLU A 207 -18.01 19.64 -24.11
N ALA A 208 -16.95 19.51 -24.91
CA ALA A 208 -17.00 19.81 -26.34
C ALA A 208 -17.96 18.87 -27.11
N SER A 209 -18.08 17.61 -26.68
CA SER A 209 -18.99 16.62 -27.26
C SER A 209 -20.45 16.89 -26.89
N VAL A 210 -20.72 17.35 -25.66
CA VAL A 210 -22.05 17.74 -25.18
C VAL A 210 -22.52 18.99 -25.93
N ASN A 211 -21.66 19.98 -26.15
CA ASN A 211 -21.98 21.15 -26.97
C ASN A 211 -22.28 20.79 -28.44
N LYS A 212 -21.62 19.76 -29.00
CA LYS A 212 -21.93 19.22 -30.35
C LYS A 212 -23.23 18.42 -30.41
N LYS A 213 -23.65 17.75 -29.32
CA LYS A 213 -24.93 17.03 -29.25
C LYS A 213 -26.10 17.97 -28.96
N GLY A 214 -25.91 18.99 -28.12
CA GLY A 214 -26.88 20.06 -27.87
C GLY A 214 -27.17 20.89 -29.13
N SER A 215 -26.15 21.20 -29.94
CA SER A 215 -26.34 21.89 -31.24
C SER A 215 -27.07 21.03 -32.28
N LYS A 216 -26.88 19.70 -32.31
CA LYS A 216 -27.67 18.79 -33.16
C LYS A 216 -29.12 18.63 -32.67
N ALA A 217 -29.37 18.65 -31.36
CA ALA A 217 -30.72 18.63 -30.79
C ALA A 217 -31.48 19.96 -31.02
N LEU A 218 -30.79 21.12 -31.00
CA LEU A 218 -31.35 22.43 -31.36
C LEU A 218 -31.71 22.54 -32.85
N ALA A 219 -31.06 21.79 -33.73
CA ALA A 219 -31.41 21.75 -35.16
C ALA A 219 -32.69 20.93 -35.44
N ALA A 220 -33.06 20.00 -34.55
CA ALA A 220 -34.20 19.10 -34.74
C ALA A 220 -35.54 19.67 -34.25
N ASN A 221 -35.56 20.61 -33.30
CA ASN A 221 -36.83 21.10 -32.70
C ASN A 221 -37.09 22.59 -32.94
N LYS A 222 -37.47 22.93 -34.17
CA LYS A 222 -37.71 24.30 -34.65
C LYS A 222 -39.01 24.95 -34.10
N LYS A 223 -39.80 24.25 -33.28
CA LYS A 223 -41.14 24.70 -32.85
C LYS A 223 -41.20 25.44 -31.50
N ASN A 224 -40.16 25.42 -30.67
CA ASN A 224 -40.23 26.03 -29.32
C ASN A 224 -39.10 27.01 -28.99
N ARG A 225 -38.69 27.82 -29.98
CA ARG A 225 -37.59 28.82 -29.85
C ARG A 225 -37.87 29.96 -28.86
N LYS A 226 -39.13 30.20 -28.48
CA LYS A 226 -39.52 31.44 -27.77
C LYS A 226 -39.20 31.42 -26.28
N SER A 227 -39.27 30.27 -25.59
CA SER A 227 -39.04 30.24 -24.14
C SER A 227 -37.58 30.01 -23.72
N LEU A 228 -36.69 29.65 -24.66
CA LEU A 228 -35.27 29.41 -24.38
C LEU A 228 -34.38 30.62 -24.73
N MET A 229 -34.85 31.52 -25.60
CA MET A 229 -34.13 32.78 -25.86
C MET A 229 -34.13 33.76 -24.67
N ASP A 230 -35.03 33.59 -23.71
CA ASP A 230 -35.12 34.46 -22.52
C ASP A 230 -34.15 34.06 -21.39
N ILE A 231 -33.51 32.89 -21.46
CA ILE A 231 -32.64 32.35 -20.40
C ILE A 231 -31.15 32.46 -20.78
N ILE A 232 -30.84 32.83 -22.02
CA ILE A 232 -29.45 32.94 -22.51
C ILE A 232 -29.03 34.42 -22.45
N PRO A 233 -27.87 34.76 -21.85
CA PRO A 233 -27.35 36.11 -21.90
C PRO A 233 -27.25 36.61 -23.34
N SER A 234 -27.73 37.84 -23.60
CA SER A 234 -27.71 38.45 -24.92
C SER A 234 -26.30 38.47 -25.50
N GLU A 235 -26.19 38.21 -26.81
CA GLU A 235 -24.92 38.18 -27.55
C GLU A 235 -24.17 39.54 -27.51
N ASN A 236 -24.89 40.64 -27.26
CA ASN A 236 -24.33 41.98 -27.06
C ASN A 236 -24.15 42.37 -25.58
N GLY A 237 -24.31 41.43 -24.65
CA GLY A 237 -24.23 41.66 -23.21
C GLY A 237 -22.82 42.01 -22.76
N ARG A 238 -22.58 43.26 -22.38
CA ARG A 238 -21.34 43.66 -21.70
C ARG A 238 -21.50 43.47 -20.20
N ARG A 239 -20.52 42.82 -19.57
CA ARG A 239 -20.48 42.66 -18.11
C ARG A 239 -20.41 44.04 -17.45
N VAL A 240 -21.44 44.38 -16.67
CA VAL A 240 -21.44 45.57 -15.81
C VAL A 240 -20.87 45.16 -14.46
N GLU A 241 -19.77 45.77 -14.06
CA GLU A 241 -19.20 45.51 -12.75
C GLU A 241 -20.11 46.07 -11.65
N PRO A 242 -20.39 45.30 -10.58
CA PRO A 242 -21.24 45.76 -9.49
C PRO A 242 -20.57 46.92 -8.75
N LYS A 243 -21.11 48.12 -8.90
CA LYS A 243 -20.73 49.28 -8.09
C LYS A 243 -21.52 49.26 -6.80
N ILE A 244 -20.82 49.18 -5.68
CA ILE A 244 -21.41 49.29 -4.35
C ILE A 244 -21.85 50.74 -4.16
N SER A 245 -23.13 50.97 -3.85
CA SER A 245 -23.63 52.33 -3.62
C SER A 245 -23.02 52.94 -2.36
N GLU A 246 -22.76 54.26 -2.38
CA GLU A 246 -22.16 54.97 -1.25
C GLU A 246 -22.99 54.83 0.03
N ASP A 247 -24.31 54.71 -0.09
CA ASP A 247 -25.21 54.46 1.05
C ASP A 247 -25.00 53.07 1.68
N LEU A 248 -24.65 52.05 0.89
CA LEU A 248 -24.33 50.73 1.40
C LEU A 248 -22.97 50.73 2.09
N ILE A 249 -22.01 51.50 1.57
CA ILE A 249 -20.69 51.69 2.21
C ILE A 249 -20.85 52.41 3.56
N LYS A 250 -21.69 53.44 3.62
CA LYS A 250 -21.98 54.18 4.88
C LYS A 250 -22.68 53.31 5.92
N ARG A 251 -23.60 52.43 5.52
CA ARG A 251 -24.24 51.47 6.44
C ARG A 251 -23.28 50.41 6.98
N ILE A 252 -22.32 49.97 6.16
CA ILE A 252 -21.29 49.00 6.58
C ILE A 252 -20.26 49.65 7.51
N GLN A 253 -19.97 50.96 7.36
CA GLN A 253 -19.05 51.69 8.21
C GLN A 253 -19.65 52.16 9.55
N ALA A 254 -20.98 52.24 9.64
CA ALA A 254 -21.71 52.64 10.85
C ALA A 254 -22.10 51.46 11.76
N ALA A 255 -21.79 50.22 11.36
CA ALA A 255 -21.97 48.99 12.12
C ALA A 255 -20.62 48.49 12.66
#